data_AF-A0AB34XQM9-F1
#
_entry.id   AF-A0AB34XQM9-F1
#
_cell.length_a   1.000
_cell.length_b   1.000
_cell.length_c   1.000
_cell.angle_alpha   90.00
_cell.angle_beta   90.00
_cell.angle_gamma   90.00
#
_symmetry.space_group_name_H-M   'P 1'
#
loop_
_entity.id
_entity.type
_entity.pdbx_description
1 polymer ?
#
loop_
_entity_poly.entity_id
_entity_poly.type
_entity_poly.pdbx_seq_one_letter_code
_entity_poly.pdbx_strand_id
1 'polypeptide(L)'
;MTAQSRTQESTGRGSTQSAEPQARSSLSPTEQRNPRSSGLDELDSLGVLTLLNTEDRVVIDAVAAALPALAALVNEAAERMRSGGSVHYFGAGTSGRLGVLDASELMPTFNLEPGRVVGHIAGGQAALVNAVENAEDSLADGREAGAALGERDMAIGIAASGSTPYVRGALEAAGSRGAHTVLISNNPNAPVAESAAVHIVLDTGPEIVTGSTRLKAGTAQKLALNGFSTALMVALGRTWQNLMVSVVATNAKLRDRTVRILVDAADLDETAARELLTRCDGDLKTALVVSFAEVSPAVAADLLAAHEGSVKAAIAAAVSAGGAASISDDESSGGTH
;
A
#
# COMPACT_ATOMS: atom_id res chain seq x y z
N MET A 1 22.68 -41.83 -82.40
CA MET A 1 21.39 -41.59 -83.07
C MET A 1 20.28 -42.17 -82.20
N THR A 2 19.17 -41.45 -82.16
CA THR A 2 17.84 -41.82 -81.65
C THR A 2 17.55 -41.57 -80.16
N ALA A 3 16.52 -40.74 -79.98
CA ALA A 3 16.00 -40.11 -78.78
C ALA A 3 15.15 -41.02 -77.90
N GLN A 4 14.94 -40.60 -76.65
CA GLN A 4 13.64 -40.28 -76.01
C GLN A 4 13.89 -39.97 -74.53
N SER A 5 13.88 -38.70 -74.13
CA SER A 5 12.76 -38.00 -73.47
C SER A 5 12.16 -38.73 -72.26
N ARG A 6 12.38 -38.17 -71.06
CA ARG A 6 11.30 -37.84 -70.14
C ARG A 6 11.74 -36.76 -69.15
N THR A 7 10.90 -35.74 -69.16
CA THR A 7 10.84 -34.51 -68.39
C THR A 7 10.57 -34.77 -66.92
N GLN A 8 11.25 -34.04 -66.03
CA GLN A 8 10.68 -33.60 -64.76
C GLN A 8 10.94 -32.10 -64.62
N GLU A 9 9.89 -31.33 -64.83
CA GLU A 9 9.77 -29.95 -64.39
C GLU A 9 9.74 -29.94 -62.86
N SER A 10 10.77 -29.33 -62.23
CA SER A 10 10.65 -28.81 -60.88
C SER A 10 10.51 -27.31 -61.01
N THR A 11 9.25 -26.87 -61.06
CA THR A 11 8.89 -25.46 -61.02
C THR A 11 9.27 -24.90 -59.65
N GLY A 12 10.09 -23.85 -59.70
CA GLY A 12 10.40 -23.04 -58.53
C GLY A 12 9.12 -22.55 -57.87
N ARG A 13 8.96 -22.88 -56.60
CA ARG A 13 8.26 -22.01 -55.65
C ARG A 13 9.31 -21.57 -54.64
N GLY A 14 9.94 -20.44 -54.94
CA GLY A 14 10.55 -19.62 -53.92
C GLY A 14 9.43 -19.25 -52.95
N SER A 15 9.36 -19.98 -51.84
CA SER A 15 8.64 -19.51 -50.67
C SER A 15 9.40 -18.28 -50.19
N THR A 16 8.96 -17.10 -50.64
CA THR A 16 9.16 -15.88 -49.88
C THR A 16 8.49 -16.10 -48.54
N GLN A 17 9.25 -16.65 -47.59
CA GLN A 17 9.01 -16.41 -46.18
C GLN A 17 9.11 -14.89 -46.05
N SER A 18 7.96 -14.23 -46.16
CA SER A 18 7.75 -12.90 -45.64
C SER A 18 8.17 -12.98 -44.18
N ALA A 19 9.38 -12.49 -43.90
CA ALA A 19 9.88 -12.32 -42.56
C ALA A 19 8.84 -11.50 -41.80
N GLU A 20 8.13 -12.16 -40.88
CA GLU A 20 7.36 -11.47 -39.86
C GLU A 20 8.30 -10.48 -39.18
N PRO A 21 7.88 -9.22 -38.93
CA PRO A 21 8.74 -8.30 -38.22
C PRO A 21 8.83 -8.73 -36.75
N GLN A 22 9.79 -9.61 -36.44
CA GLN A 22 10.22 -10.01 -35.09
C GLN A 22 10.94 -8.86 -34.35
N ALA A 23 10.42 -7.64 -34.43
CA ALA A 23 11.04 -6.44 -33.88
C ALA A 23 10.07 -5.54 -33.11
N ARG A 24 9.01 -6.10 -32.51
CA ARG A 24 8.04 -5.34 -31.69
C ARG A 24 7.91 -5.77 -30.22
N SER A 25 8.67 -6.77 -29.75
CA SER A 25 8.55 -7.32 -28.40
C SER A 25 9.71 -6.92 -27.46
N SER A 26 10.09 -5.64 -27.42
CA SER A 26 11.09 -5.12 -26.46
C SER A 26 10.58 -3.98 -25.59
N LEU A 27 9.35 -3.49 -25.82
CA LEU A 27 8.76 -2.40 -25.03
C LEU A 27 8.09 -2.96 -23.77
N SER A 28 8.22 -2.27 -22.65
CA SER A 28 7.48 -2.62 -21.43
C SER A 28 5.97 -2.60 -21.71
N PRO A 29 5.17 -3.40 -20.99
CA PRO A 29 3.71 -3.38 -21.16
C PRO A 29 3.11 -1.96 -21.07
N THR A 30 3.70 -1.11 -20.22
CA THR A 30 3.29 0.30 -20.04
C THR A 30 3.42 1.17 -21.29
N GLU A 31 4.34 0.82 -22.20
CA GLU A 31 4.62 1.57 -23.45
C GLU A 31 4.03 0.89 -24.70
N GLN A 32 3.44 -0.29 -24.56
CA GLN A 32 2.82 -0.99 -25.68
C GLN A 32 1.47 -0.35 -26.06
N ARG A 33 1.13 -0.43 -27.35
CA ARG A 33 -0.22 -0.04 -27.81
C ARG A 33 -1.25 -1.06 -27.33
N ASN A 34 -2.36 -0.57 -26.80
CA ASN A 34 -3.49 -1.42 -26.49
C ASN A 34 -4.33 -1.67 -27.76
N PRO A 35 -4.47 -2.92 -28.23
CA PRO A 35 -5.24 -3.22 -29.43
C PRO A 35 -6.74 -2.93 -29.28
N ARG A 36 -7.26 -2.92 -28.05
CA ARG A 36 -8.69 -2.62 -27.78
C ARG A 36 -9.03 -1.14 -27.95
N SER A 37 -8.03 -0.26 -28.00
CA SER A 37 -8.20 1.19 -28.13
C SER A 37 -7.55 1.76 -29.39
N SER A 38 -7.36 0.95 -30.43
CA SER A 38 -6.69 1.39 -31.66
C SER A 38 -7.41 2.51 -32.41
N GLY A 39 -8.74 2.63 -32.25
CA GLY A 39 -9.59 3.70 -32.80
C GLY A 39 -10.24 4.55 -31.71
N LEU A 40 -9.52 4.82 -30.61
CA LEU A 40 -10.04 5.60 -29.48
C LEU A 40 -10.56 6.98 -29.88
N ASP A 41 -9.91 7.61 -30.85
CA ASP A 41 -10.23 8.94 -31.39
C ASP A 41 -11.43 8.96 -32.36
N GLU A 42 -11.93 7.80 -32.75
CA GLU A 42 -13.15 7.66 -33.58
C GLU A 42 -14.43 7.55 -32.73
N LEU A 43 -14.29 7.31 -31.43
CA LEU A 43 -15.41 7.17 -30.50
C LEU A 43 -15.97 8.53 -30.09
N ASP A 44 -17.27 8.58 -29.81
CA ASP A 44 -17.86 9.69 -29.08
C ASP A 44 -17.44 9.66 -27.59
N SER A 45 -17.76 10.72 -26.86
CA SER A 45 -17.37 10.83 -25.44
C SER A 45 -17.89 9.67 -24.58
N LEU A 46 -19.08 9.15 -24.86
CA LEU A 46 -19.63 8.02 -24.12
C LEU A 46 -18.86 6.73 -24.44
N GLY A 47 -18.51 6.49 -25.70
CA GLY A 47 -17.67 5.39 -26.14
C GLY A 47 -16.29 5.41 -25.50
N VAL A 48 -15.63 6.57 -25.47
CA VAL A 48 -14.33 6.76 -24.80
C VAL A 48 -14.43 6.40 -23.31
N LEU A 49 -15.42 6.96 -22.60
CA LEU A 49 -15.60 6.71 -21.16
C LEU A 49 -15.99 5.25 -20.86
N THR A 50 -16.79 4.62 -21.72
CA THR A 50 -17.17 3.21 -21.60
C THR A 50 -15.96 2.29 -21.78
N LEU A 51 -15.11 2.57 -22.78
CA LEU A 51 -13.88 1.80 -23.00
C LEU A 51 -12.89 2.01 -21.85
N LEU A 52 -12.74 3.24 -21.36
CA LEU A 52 -11.90 3.54 -20.19
C LEU A 52 -12.38 2.75 -18.96
N ASN A 53 -13.68 2.77 -18.63
CA ASN A 53 -14.22 2.00 -17.51
C ASN A 53 -14.04 0.49 -17.70
N THR A 54 -14.14 -0.01 -18.93
CA THR A 54 -13.91 -1.43 -19.23
C THR A 54 -12.45 -1.82 -18.99
N GLU A 55 -11.52 -0.96 -19.42
CA GLU A 55 -10.08 -1.12 -19.18
C GLU A 55 -9.74 -1.10 -17.68
N ASP A 56 -10.34 -0.18 -16.91
CA ASP A 56 -10.09 -0.04 -15.48
C ASP A 56 -10.38 -1.31 -14.66
N ARG A 57 -11.25 -2.20 -15.13
CA ARG A 57 -11.58 -3.45 -14.41
C ARG A 57 -10.37 -4.34 -14.15
N VAL A 58 -9.39 -4.34 -15.05
CA VAL A 58 -8.16 -5.15 -14.90
C VAL A 58 -7.34 -4.75 -13.67
N VAL A 59 -7.51 -3.51 -13.20
CA VAL A 59 -6.79 -2.99 -12.04
C VAL A 59 -7.10 -3.81 -10.78
N ILE A 60 -8.34 -4.25 -10.63
CA ILE A 60 -8.77 -5.03 -9.46
C ILE A 60 -8.06 -6.38 -9.45
N ASP A 61 -8.01 -7.07 -10.59
CA ASP A 61 -7.36 -8.38 -10.72
C ASP A 61 -5.84 -8.27 -10.54
N ALA A 62 -5.22 -7.21 -11.09
CA ALA A 62 -3.79 -6.95 -10.94
C ALA A 62 -3.39 -6.74 -9.47
N VAL A 63 -4.19 -5.99 -8.70
CA VAL A 63 -3.97 -5.79 -7.26
C VAL A 63 -4.25 -7.07 -6.48
N ALA A 64 -5.30 -7.82 -6.85
CA ALA A 64 -5.62 -9.10 -6.22
C ALA A 64 -4.46 -10.11 -6.32
N ALA A 65 -3.80 -10.17 -7.48
CA ALA A 65 -2.63 -11.01 -7.69
C ALA A 65 -1.43 -10.62 -6.81
N ALA A 66 -1.31 -9.33 -6.44
CA ALA A 66 -0.23 -8.82 -5.60
C ALA A 66 -0.48 -8.95 -4.08
N LEU A 67 -1.70 -9.33 -3.65
CA LEU A 67 -2.07 -9.37 -2.23
C LEU A 67 -1.12 -10.22 -1.35
N PRO A 68 -0.64 -11.41 -1.76
CA PRO A 68 0.30 -12.17 -0.94
C PRO A 68 1.61 -11.42 -0.67
N ALA A 69 2.14 -10.73 -1.69
CA ALA A 69 3.37 -9.94 -1.56
C ALA A 69 3.14 -8.67 -0.71
N LEU A 70 1.99 -8.01 -0.89
CA LEU A 70 1.59 -6.88 -0.05
C LEU A 70 1.39 -7.30 1.42
N ALA A 71 0.84 -8.48 1.68
CA ALA A 71 0.69 -8.99 3.05
C ALA A 71 2.05 -9.27 3.72
N ALA A 72 3.00 -9.85 2.98
CA ALA A 72 4.37 -10.02 3.48
C ALA A 72 5.04 -8.66 3.76
N LEU A 73 4.84 -7.69 2.87
CA LEU A 73 5.33 -6.32 3.05
C LEU A 73 4.74 -5.65 4.30
N VAL A 74 3.44 -5.82 4.55
CA VAL A 74 2.77 -5.30 5.76
C VAL A 74 3.41 -5.87 7.03
N ASN A 75 3.67 -7.17 7.08
CA ASN A 75 4.27 -7.82 8.25
C ASN A 75 5.67 -7.27 8.53
N GLU A 76 6.52 -7.20 7.51
CA GLU A 76 7.87 -6.65 7.61
C GLU A 76 7.84 -5.16 8.04
N ALA A 77 6.96 -4.36 7.44
CA ALA A 77 6.80 -2.95 7.79
C ALA A 77 6.33 -2.78 9.23
N ALA A 78 5.41 -3.61 9.71
CA ALA A 78 4.91 -3.56 11.08
C ALA A 78 6.00 -3.87 12.10
N GLU A 79 6.81 -4.92 11.87
CA GLU A 79 7.95 -5.28 12.73
C GLU A 79 9.00 -4.16 12.79
N ARG A 80 9.38 -3.62 11.63
CA ARG A 80 10.28 -2.46 11.52
C ARG A 80 9.78 -1.25 12.28
N MET A 81 8.50 -0.92 12.10
CA MET A 81 7.86 0.20 12.79
C MET A 81 7.81 -0.01 14.31
N ARG A 82 7.57 -1.23 14.80
CA ARG A 82 7.67 -1.54 16.24
C ARG A 82 9.08 -1.34 16.78
N SER A 83 10.11 -1.63 15.98
CA SER A 83 11.52 -1.38 16.34
C SER A 83 11.95 0.09 16.26
N GLY A 84 11.02 0.99 15.94
CA GLY A 84 11.26 2.44 15.84
C GLY A 84 11.67 2.94 14.45
N GLY A 85 11.51 2.13 13.41
CA GLY A 85 11.75 2.54 12.02
C GLY A 85 10.57 3.26 11.37
N SER A 86 10.79 3.68 10.12
CA SER A 86 9.82 4.35 9.25
C SER A 86 9.72 3.73 7.84
N VAL A 87 8.63 4.05 7.13
CA VAL A 87 8.40 3.67 5.73
C VAL A 87 8.52 4.91 4.84
N HIS A 88 9.25 4.82 3.74
CA HIS A 88 9.48 5.92 2.83
C HIS A 88 9.09 5.52 1.40
N TYR A 89 8.14 6.25 0.81
CA TYR A 89 7.76 6.08 -0.59
C TYR A 89 8.63 6.99 -1.47
N PHE A 90 9.16 6.47 -2.58
CA PHE A 90 9.95 7.24 -3.55
C PHE A 90 9.33 7.10 -4.94
N GLY A 91 9.00 8.22 -5.58
CA GLY A 91 8.46 8.19 -6.93
C GLY A 91 8.63 9.51 -7.67
N ALA A 92 8.34 9.49 -8.97
CA ALA A 92 8.24 10.68 -9.79
C ALA A 92 6.83 10.82 -10.37
N GLY A 93 6.47 12.03 -10.82
CA GLY A 93 5.19 12.30 -11.47
C GLY A 93 4.00 11.76 -10.67
N THR A 94 3.11 11.01 -11.33
CA THR A 94 1.93 10.41 -10.69
C THR A 94 2.30 9.47 -9.54
N SER A 95 3.29 8.60 -9.72
CA SER A 95 3.70 7.63 -8.68
C SER A 95 4.18 8.33 -7.41
N GLY A 96 5.00 9.37 -7.54
CA GLY A 96 5.43 10.19 -6.40
C GLY A 96 4.26 10.90 -5.71
N ARG A 97 3.32 11.47 -6.49
CA ARG A 97 2.12 12.12 -5.93
C ARG A 97 1.23 11.14 -5.16
N LEU A 98 1.07 9.91 -5.64
CA LEU A 98 0.29 8.88 -4.96
C LEU A 98 0.94 8.43 -3.65
N GLY A 99 2.28 8.31 -3.61
CA GLY A 99 3.00 8.06 -2.36
C GLY A 99 2.81 9.18 -1.35
N VAL A 100 2.91 10.44 -1.78
CA VAL A 100 2.64 11.61 -0.91
C VAL A 100 1.19 11.65 -0.44
N LEU A 101 0.23 11.36 -1.32
CA LEU A 101 -1.19 11.30 -0.99
C LEU A 101 -1.45 10.29 0.13
N ASP A 102 -1.03 9.04 -0.05
CA ASP A 102 -1.21 7.99 0.95
C ASP A 102 -0.59 8.37 2.30
N ALA A 103 0.68 8.81 2.31
CA ALA A 103 1.37 9.22 3.53
C ALA A 103 0.65 10.37 4.26
N SER A 104 0.11 11.35 3.52
CA SER A 104 -0.57 12.52 4.08
C SER A 104 -1.89 12.19 4.79
N GLU A 105 -2.53 11.08 4.41
CA GLU A 105 -3.82 10.65 4.94
C GLU A 105 -3.69 9.86 6.26
N LEU A 106 -2.48 9.37 6.60
CA LEU A 106 -2.29 8.52 7.77
C LEU A 106 -2.36 9.27 9.11
N MET A 107 -1.93 10.52 9.18
CA MET A 107 -2.08 11.33 10.39
C MET A 107 -3.57 11.60 10.70
N PRO A 108 -4.38 12.19 9.80
CA PRO A 108 -5.78 12.48 10.12
C PRO A 108 -6.65 11.21 10.28
N THR A 109 -6.24 10.07 9.70
CA THR A 109 -6.99 8.81 9.76
C THR A 109 -6.60 7.98 10.99
N PHE A 110 -5.30 7.77 11.23
CA PHE A 110 -4.82 6.83 12.25
C PHE A 110 -4.05 7.50 13.40
N ASN A 111 -3.98 8.83 13.40
CA ASN A 111 -3.11 9.61 14.29
C ASN A 111 -1.68 9.06 14.30
N LEU A 112 -1.18 8.75 13.11
CA LEU A 112 0.20 8.30 12.94
C LEU A 112 1.14 9.49 13.17
N GLU A 113 2.24 9.24 13.88
CA GLU A 113 3.21 10.28 14.19
C GLU A 113 3.91 10.78 12.91
N PRO A 114 4.22 12.09 12.80
CA PRO A 114 4.97 12.62 11.66
C PRO A 114 6.30 11.89 11.45
N GLY A 115 6.66 11.64 10.19
CA GLY A 115 7.92 10.97 9.84
C GLY A 115 7.88 9.44 9.87
N ARG A 116 6.79 8.82 10.36
CA ARG A 116 6.65 7.35 10.37
C ARG A 116 6.38 6.76 8.99
N VAL A 117 5.64 7.49 8.16
CA VAL A 117 5.45 7.19 6.74
C VAL A 117 5.65 8.50 5.97
N VAL A 118 6.55 8.51 4.99
CA VAL A 118 6.97 9.73 4.28
C VAL A 118 6.92 9.51 2.77
N GLY A 119 6.27 10.40 2.03
CA GLY A 119 6.31 10.43 0.57
C GLY A 119 7.39 11.37 0.03
N HIS A 120 8.27 10.85 -0.80
CA HIS A 120 9.31 11.59 -1.52
C HIS A 120 8.97 11.62 -3.00
N ILE A 121 8.91 12.82 -3.56
CA ILE A 121 8.64 13.06 -4.98
C ILE A 121 9.84 13.71 -5.65
N ALA A 122 10.26 13.16 -6.80
CA ALA A 122 11.28 13.77 -7.65
C ALA A 122 10.90 15.22 -8.00
N GLY A 123 11.83 16.16 -7.82
CA GLY A 123 11.57 17.60 -8.01
C GLY A 123 10.94 18.29 -6.78
N GLY A 124 10.75 17.57 -5.68
CA GLY A 124 10.33 18.12 -4.39
C GLY A 124 8.90 18.67 -4.38
N GLN A 125 8.60 19.53 -3.41
CA GLN A 125 7.23 20.03 -3.18
C GLN A 125 6.60 20.70 -4.41
N ALA A 126 7.39 21.36 -5.27
CA ALA A 126 6.90 21.96 -6.51
C ALA A 126 6.28 20.93 -7.46
N ALA A 127 6.78 19.68 -7.46
CA ALA A 127 6.28 18.59 -8.29
C ALA A 127 4.89 18.08 -7.88
N LEU A 128 4.40 18.45 -6.70
CA LEU A 128 3.05 18.08 -6.26
C LEU A 128 1.96 18.71 -7.13
N VAL A 129 2.16 19.97 -7.51
CA VAL A 129 1.18 20.75 -8.29
C VAL A 129 1.61 20.99 -9.73
N ASN A 130 2.92 20.88 -10.04
CA ASN A 130 3.46 21.07 -11.38
C ASN A 130 4.19 19.82 -11.87
N ALA A 131 4.32 19.67 -13.19
CA ALA A 131 5.35 18.79 -13.74
C ALA A 131 6.70 19.50 -13.64
N VAL A 132 7.73 18.79 -13.17
CA VAL A 132 9.11 19.30 -13.14
C VAL A 132 9.90 18.49 -14.16
N GLU A 133 10.36 19.16 -15.22
CA GLU A 133 11.10 18.51 -16.31
C GLU A 133 12.37 17.83 -15.78
N ASN A 134 12.66 16.62 -16.26
CA ASN A 134 13.86 15.82 -16.00
C ASN A 134 14.12 15.46 -14.52
N ALA A 135 13.21 15.79 -13.59
CA ALA A 135 13.38 15.43 -12.18
C ALA A 135 13.44 13.91 -11.98
N GLU A 136 12.69 13.16 -12.78
CA GLU A 136 12.65 11.69 -12.71
C GLU A 136 13.95 11.02 -13.19
N ASP A 137 14.75 11.74 -13.99
CA ASP A 137 16.01 11.26 -14.55
C ASP A 137 17.21 11.48 -13.60
N SER A 138 17.04 12.21 -12.49
CA SER A 138 18.11 12.46 -11.53
C SER A 138 18.34 11.27 -10.60
N LEU A 139 19.32 10.43 -10.95
CA LEU A 139 19.82 9.38 -10.05
C LEU A 139 20.41 9.97 -8.75
N ALA A 140 21.04 11.15 -8.84
CA ALA A 140 21.70 11.80 -7.72
C ALA A 140 20.69 12.27 -6.66
N ASP A 141 19.61 12.93 -7.08
CA ASP A 141 18.54 13.40 -6.18
C ASP A 141 17.85 12.21 -5.51
N GLY A 142 17.69 11.11 -6.24
CA GLY A 142 17.21 9.84 -5.68
C GLY A 142 18.10 9.34 -4.56
N ARG A 143 19.42 9.27 -4.81
CA ARG A 143 20.40 8.84 -3.80
C ARG A 143 20.38 9.73 -2.57
N GLU A 144 20.29 11.05 -2.75
CA GLU A 144 20.18 12.00 -1.64
C GLU A 144 18.93 11.74 -0.80
N ALA A 145 17.77 11.55 -1.44
CA ALA A 145 16.50 11.27 -0.75
C ALA A 145 16.53 9.95 0.05
N GLY A 146 17.24 8.93 -0.45
CA GLY A 146 17.42 7.63 0.23
C GLY A 146 18.56 7.60 1.26
N ALA A 147 19.43 8.60 1.29
CA ALA A 147 20.71 8.53 2.01
C ALA A 147 20.59 8.49 3.54
N ALA A 148 19.46 8.89 4.11
CA ALA A 148 19.28 8.95 5.57
C ALA A 148 18.71 7.65 6.18
N LEU A 149 18.21 6.73 5.35
CA LEU A 149 17.55 5.51 5.82
C LEU A 149 18.57 4.49 6.33
N GLY A 150 18.18 3.66 7.30
CA GLY A 150 19.01 2.61 7.90
C GLY A 150 18.29 1.28 8.06
N GLU A 151 18.91 0.36 8.82
CA GLU A 151 18.48 -1.04 8.99
C GLU A 151 17.06 -1.26 9.49
N ARG A 152 16.47 -0.25 10.16
CA ARG A 152 15.10 -0.31 10.67
C ARG A 152 14.08 0.25 9.69
N ASP A 153 14.52 0.93 8.65
CA ASP A 153 13.64 1.65 7.72
C ASP A 153 13.27 0.76 6.52
N MET A 154 12.23 1.18 5.82
CA MET A 154 11.76 0.57 4.60
C MET A 154 11.69 1.62 3.50
N ALA A 155 12.30 1.33 2.35
CA ALA A 155 12.28 2.16 1.16
C ALA A 155 11.42 1.49 0.08
N ILE A 156 10.29 2.10 -0.28
CA ILE A 156 9.37 1.61 -1.29
C ILE A 156 9.44 2.54 -2.51
N GLY A 157 10.07 2.07 -3.57
CA GLY A 157 10.09 2.73 -4.86
C GLY A 157 8.81 2.47 -5.64
N ILE A 158 8.24 3.49 -6.27
CA ILE A 158 7.01 3.40 -7.05
C ILE A 158 7.31 3.96 -8.45
N ALA A 159 7.28 3.10 -9.46
CA ALA A 159 7.53 3.48 -10.85
C ALA A 159 6.73 2.57 -11.78
N ALA A 160 5.75 3.11 -12.51
CA ALA A 160 4.93 2.31 -13.42
C ALA A 160 5.76 1.54 -14.46
N SER A 161 6.66 2.24 -15.15
CA SER A 161 7.58 1.65 -16.14
C SER A 161 8.63 0.72 -15.53
N GLY A 162 8.91 0.88 -14.23
CA GLY A 162 9.98 0.20 -13.54
C GLY A 162 11.38 0.63 -13.98
N SER A 163 11.54 1.79 -14.64
CA SER A 163 12.81 2.25 -15.22
C SER A 163 13.31 3.61 -14.67
N THR A 164 12.57 4.25 -13.77
CA THR A 164 12.82 5.64 -13.32
C THR A 164 14.14 5.80 -12.54
N PRO A 165 15.12 6.58 -13.04
CA PRO A 165 16.42 6.75 -12.39
C PRO A 165 16.37 7.31 -10.95
N TYR A 166 15.50 8.28 -10.66
CA TYR A 166 15.32 8.80 -9.30
C TYR A 166 14.96 7.69 -8.31
N VAL A 167 14.03 6.81 -8.68
CA VAL A 167 13.61 5.68 -7.83
C VAL A 167 14.76 4.69 -7.64
N ARG A 168 15.49 4.39 -8.72
CA ARG A 168 16.69 3.54 -8.64
C ARG A 168 17.70 4.07 -7.63
N GLY A 169 18.02 5.37 -7.71
CA GLY A 169 19.00 6.01 -6.84
C GLY A 169 18.60 5.95 -5.37
N ALA A 170 17.32 6.18 -5.07
CA ALA A 170 16.80 6.10 -3.71
C ALA A 170 16.90 4.69 -3.12
N LEU A 171 16.52 3.67 -3.90
CA LEU A 171 16.60 2.27 -3.48
C LEU A 171 18.05 1.81 -3.29
N GLU A 172 18.96 2.14 -4.22
CA GLU A 172 20.39 1.84 -4.09
C GLU A 172 20.99 2.46 -2.81
N ALA A 173 20.72 3.74 -2.56
CA ALA A 173 21.25 4.45 -1.40
C ALA A 173 20.69 3.88 -0.09
N ALA A 174 19.39 3.66 0.00
CA ALA A 174 18.75 3.11 1.20
C ALA A 174 19.22 1.66 1.47
N GLY A 175 19.28 0.83 0.42
CA GLY A 175 19.75 -0.56 0.52
C GLY A 175 21.20 -0.66 0.97
N SER A 176 22.08 0.23 0.51
CA SER A 176 23.49 0.28 0.95
C SER A 176 23.67 0.55 2.45
N ARG A 177 22.63 1.08 3.11
CA ARG A 177 22.58 1.37 4.54
C ARG A 177 21.74 0.35 5.34
N GLY A 178 21.32 -0.74 4.69
CA GLY A 178 20.59 -1.84 5.30
C GLY A 178 19.07 -1.68 5.36
N ALA A 179 18.50 -0.61 4.78
CA ALA A 179 17.04 -0.48 4.71
C ALA A 179 16.44 -1.59 3.84
N HIS A 180 15.22 -2.03 4.16
CA HIS A 180 14.52 -3.00 3.32
C HIS A 180 13.94 -2.29 2.09
N THR A 181 14.43 -2.67 0.91
CA THR A 181 14.09 -2.01 -0.35
C THR A 181 13.07 -2.80 -1.13
N VAL A 182 12.04 -2.10 -1.63
CA VAL A 182 10.91 -2.69 -2.34
C VAL A 182 10.61 -1.84 -3.57
N LEU A 183 10.32 -2.49 -4.69
CA LEU A 183 9.83 -1.82 -5.89
C LEU A 183 8.37 -2.24 -6.14
N ILE A 184 7.47 -1.27 -6.25
CA ILE A 184 6.13 -1.43 -6.80
C ILE A 184 6.13 -0.88 -8.22
N SER A 185 5.77 -1.71 -9.20
CA SER A 185 5.74 -1.31 -10.61
C SER A 185 4.63 -2.02 -11.39
N ASN A 186 4.35 -1.54 -12.61
CA ASN A 186 3.40 -2.16 -13.53
C ASN A 186 4.11 -2.89 -14.68
N ASN A 187 5.43 -3.11 -14.53
CA ASN A 187 6.27 -3.82 -15.49
C ASN A 187 6.88 -5.05 -14.81
N PRO A 188 6.49 -6.29 -15.21
CA PRO A 188 7.07 -7.52 -14.68
C PRO A 188 8.58 -7.63 -14.89
N ASN A 189 9.12 -6.96 -15.92
CA ASN A 189 10.54 -6.97 -16.28
C ASN A 189 11.19 -5.60 -15.97
N ALA A 190 10.82 -4.99 -14.84
CA ALA A 190 11.30 -3.67 -14.43
C ALA A 190 12.83 -3.65 -14.24
N PRO A 191 13.60 -2.82 -14.97
CA PRO A 191 15.04 -2.71 -14.77
C PRO A 191 15.45 -2.28 -13.34
N VAL A 192 14.64 -1.47 -12.67
CA VAL A 192 14.89 -1.01 -11.30
C VAL A 192 14.71 -2.14 -10.26
N ALA A 193 14.12 -3.28 -10.63
CA ALA A 193 13.93 -4.41 -9.71
C ALA A 193 15.25 -4.94 -9.15
N GLU A 194 16.36 -4.82 -9.89
CA GLU A 194 17.70 -5.20 -9.45
C GLU A 194 18.20 -4.38 -8.24
N SER A 195 17.64 -3.19 -8.02
CA SER A 195 17.97 -2.32 -6.88
C SER A 195 17.08 -2.55 -5.65
N ALA A 196 16.12 -3.49 -5.73
CA ALA A 196 15.18 -3.79 -4.66
C ALA A 196 15.33 -5.23 -4.16
N ALA A 197 15.18 -5.44 -2.85
CA ALA A 197 15.13 -6.78 -2.27
C ALA A 197 13.82 -7.51 -2.65
N VAL A 198 12.72 -6.76 -2.83
CA VAL A 198 11.41 -7.29 -3.21
C VAL A 198 10.85 -6.49 -4.39
N HIS A 199 10.28 -7.20 -5.37
CA HIS A 199 9.57 -6.59 -6.50
C HIS A 199 8.11 -7.02 -6.48
N ILE A 200 7.21 -6.05 -6.29
CA ILE A 200 5.76 -6.22 -6.32
C ILE A 200 5.25 -5.70 -7.66
N VAL A 201 4.66 -6.60 -8.44
CA VAL A 201 4.18 -6.32 -9.80
C VAL A 201 2.67 -6.14 -9.79
N LEU A 202 2.22 -5.00 -10.31
CA LEU A 202 0.82 -4.65 -10.56
C LEU A 202 0.57 -4.69 -12.08
N ASP A 203 0.55 -5.88 -12.68
CA ASP A 203 0.47 -6.01 -14.14
C ASP A 203 -0.91 -5.62 -14.69
N THR A 204 -1.03 -4.37 -15.15
CA THR A 204 -2.27 -3.80 -15.72
C THR A 204 -2.31 -3.85 -17.24
N GLY A 205 -1.25 -4.37 -17.88
CA GLY A 205 -1.06 -4.33 -19.34
C GLY A 205 -0.98 -2.92 -19.94
N PRO A 206 -1.13 -2.79 -21.27
CA PRO A 206 -1.01 -1.51 -21.97
C PRO A 206 -2.16 -0.55 -21.66
N GLU A 207 -1.85 0.74 -21.59
CA GLU A 207 -2.81 1.79 -21.32
C GLU A 207 -3.70 2.10 -22.54
N ILE A 208 -4.92 2.59 -22.29
CA ILE A 208 -5.88 2.97 -23.35
C ILE A 208 -5.31 4.08 -24.25
N VAL A 209 -4.60 5.04 -23.64
CA VAL A 209 -3.70 5.98 -24.33
C VAL A 209 -2.28 5.49 -24.06
N THR A 210 -1.56 5.09 -25.10
CA THR A 210 -0.22 4.50 -25.01
C THR A 210 0.72 5.38 -24.17
N GLY A 211 1.39 4.76 -23.18
CA GLY A 211 2.30 5.45 -22.24
C GLY A 211 1.61 6.26 -21.13
N SER A 212 0.28 6.42 -21.14
CA SER A 212 -0.43 7.24 -20.13
C SER A 212 -0.65 6.49 -18.82
N THR A 213 0.44 6.15 -18.14
CA THR A 213 0.46 5.37 -16.88
C THR A 213 -0.19 6.08 -15.69
N ARG A 214 -0.64 7.32 -15.84
CA ARG A 214 -1.49 8.00 -14.86
C ARG A 214 -2.88 7.37 -14.72
N LEU A 215 -3.26 6.45 -15.63
CA LEU A 215 -4.56 5.81 -15.71
C LEU A 215 -4.57 4.49 -14.91
N LYS A 216 -4.58 3.32 -15.57
CA LYS A 216 -4.70 2.03 -14.88
C LYS A 216 -3.54 1.79 -13.93
N ALA A 217 -2.31 2.05 -14.37
CA ALA A 217 -1.12 1.84 -13.57
C ALA A 217 -1.14 2.69 -12.28
N GLY A 218 -1.44 3.99 -12.39
CA GLY A 218 -1.63 4.87 -11.25
C GLY A 218 -2.79 4.44 -10.34
N THR A 219 -3.89 3.95 -10.91
CA THR A 219 -5.04 3.46 -10.12
C THR A 219 -4.65 2.21 -9.32
N ALA A 220 -3.94 1.27 -9.93
CA ALA A 220 -3.42 0.08 -9.26
C ALA A 220 -2.45 0.45 -8.13
N GLN A 221 -1.55 1.40 -8.37
CA GLN A 221 -0.63 1.92 -7.35
C GLN A 221 -1.41 2.53 -6.18
N LYS A 222 -2.45 3.34 -6.44
CA LYS A 222 -3.30 3.90 -5.38
C LYS A 222 -3.93 2.80 -4.53
N LEU A 223 -4.54 1.79 -5.16
CA LEU A 223 -5.19 0.69 -4.44
C LEU A 223 -4.19 -0.11 -3.62
N ALA A 224 -3.01 -0.41 -4.18
CA ALA A 224 -1.95 -1.12 -3.49
C ALA A 224 -1.42 -0.34 -2.29
N LEU A 225 -1.16 0.97 -2.44
CA LEU A 225 -0.68 1.84 -1.35
C LEU A 225 -1.71 1.96 -0.23
N ASN A 226 -2.97 2.26 -0.57
CA ASN A 226 -4.02 2.34 0.45
C ASN A 226 -4.26 1.00 1.15
N GLY A 227 -4.21 -0.11 0.41
CA GLY A 227 -4.30 -1.45 0.98
C GLY A 227 -3.15 -1.74 1.94
N PHE A 228 -1.91 -1.48 1.51
CA PHE A 228 -0.71 -1.63 2.32
C PHE A 228 -0.77 -0.77 3.59
N SER A 229 -0.99 0.54 3.44
CA SER A 229 -0.93 1.49 4.55
C SER A 229 -2.06 1.27 5.55
N THR A 230 -3.27 0.96 5.08
CA THR A 230 -4.39 0.59 5.96
C THR A 230 -4.10 -0.70 6.72
N ALA A 231 -3.64 -1.76 6.03
CA ALA A 231 -3.32 -3.03 6.68
C ALA A 231 -2.17 -2.89 7.68
N LEU A 232 -1.18 -2.06 7.39
CA LEU A 232 -0.10 -1.70 8.32
C LEU A 232 -0.65 -1.01 9.57
N MET A 233 -1.57 -0.05 9.43
CA MET A 233 -2.19 0.61 10.57
C MET A 233 -3.06 -0.34 11.42
N VAL A 234 -3.75 -1.29 10.78
CA VAL A 234 -4.46 -2.38 11.48
C VAL A 234 -3.47 -3.25 12.26
N ALA A 235 -2.36 -3.65 11.63
CA ALA A 235 -1.32 -4.46 12.28
C ALA A 235 -0.68 -3.75 13.48
N LEU A 236 -0.56 -2.42 13.43
CA LEU A 236 -0.07 -1.56 14.52
C LEU A 236 -1.15 -1.18 15.55
N GLY A 237 -2.30 -1.86 15.55
CA GLY A 237 -3.36 -1.65 16.54
C GLY A 237 -4.04 -0.28 16.45
N ARG A 238 -3.99 0.40 15.30
CA ARG A 238 -4.61 1.73 15.13
C ARG A 238 -6.13 1.68 14.91
N THR A 239 -6.66 0.48 14.66
CA THR A 239 -8.09 0.19 14.53
C THR A 239 -8.55 -0.83 15.58
N TRP A 240 -9.87 -0.93 15.75
CA TRP A 240 -10.49 -2.04 16.47
C TRP A 240 -11.74 -2.45 15.71
N GLN A 241 -11.87 -3.74 15.39
CA GLN A 241 -12.81 -4.20 14.37
C GLN A 241 -12.61 -3.40 13.06
N ASN A 242 -13.67 -2.77 12.53
CA ASN A 242 -13.61 -1.85 11.39
C ASN A 242 -13.66 -0.36 11.82
N LEU A 243 -13.45 -0.08 13.11
CA LEU A 243 -13.56 1.26 13.69
C LEU A 243 -12.18 1.93 13.79
N MET A 244 -12.18 3.20 13.42
CA MET A 244 -11.02 4.09 13.50
C MET A 244 -10.92 4.63 14.93
N VAL A 245 -10.21 3.90 15.80
CA VAL A 245 -10.19 4.17 17.25
C VAL A 245 -9.01 5.04 17.69
N SER A 246 -8.03 5.30 16.82
CA SER A 246 -6.89 6.19 17.11
C SER A 246 -7.17 7.66 16.76
N VAL A 247 -8.44 8.10 16.76
CA VAL A 247 -8.79 9.47 16.37
C VAL A 247 -8.48 10.44 17.50
N VAL A 248 -7.71 11.49 17.23
CA VAL A 248 -7.53 12.61 18.17
C VAL A 248 -8.64 13.62 17.95
N ALA A 249 -9.49 13.76 18.97
CA ALA A 249 -10.66 14.64 18.92
C ALA A 249 -10.32 16.13 19.10
N THR A 250 -9.60 16.72 18.14
CA THR A 250 -9.13 18.12 18.19
C THR A 250 -10.23 19.16 17.93
N ASN A 251 -11.38 18.74 17.41
CA ASN A 251 -12.52 19.62 17.12
C ASN A 251 -13.85 18.97 17.48
N ALA A 252 -14.94 19.76 17.49
CA ALA A 252 -16.27 19.30 17.87
C ALA A 252 -16.75 18.11 17.03
N LYS A 253 -16.55 18.15 15.70
CA LYS A 253 -16.93 17.06 14.79
C LYS A 253 -16.20 15.74 15.13
N LEU A 254 -14.92 15.81 15.48
CA LEU A 254 -14.16 14.62 15.88
C LEU A 254 -14.58 14.12 17.26
N ARG A 255 -14.91 15.01 18.22
CA ARG A 255 -15.49 14.60 19.52
C ARG A 255 -16.81 13.85 19.34
N ASP A 256 -17.72 14.38 18.52
CA ASP A 256 -19.01 13.72 18.25
C ASP A 256 -18.83 12.40 17.46
N ARG A 257 -17.76 12.28 16.65
CA ARG A 257 -17.40 11.01 16.04
C ARG A 257 -16.96 9.99 17.10
N THR A 258 -16.11 10.39 18.04
CA THR A 258 -15.64 9.53 19.13
C THR A 258 -16.81 9.00 19.98
N VAL A 259 -17.77 9.88 20.32
CA VAL A 259 -18.98 9.49 21.06
C VAL A 259 -19.79 8.47 20.28
N ARG A 260 -20.08 8.72 18.99
CA ARG A 260 -20.82 7.76 18.14
C ARG A 260 -20.13 6.42 18.02
N ILE A 261 -18.81 6.40 17.82
CA ILE A 261 -18.06 5.14 17.76
C ILE A 261 -18.24 4.36 19.06
N LEU A 262 -18.18 5.01 20.22
CA LEU A 262 -18.34 4.34 21.50
C LEU A 262 -19.78 3.86 21.74
N VAL A 263 -20.78 4.67 21.39
CA VAL A 263 -22.20 4.30 21.42
C VAL A 263 -22.44 3.04 20.59
N ASP A 264 -22.03 3.06 19.32
CA ASP A 264 -22.23 1.94 18.39
C ASP A 264 -21.44 0.70 18.81
N ALA A 265 -20.21 0.88 19.31
CA ALA A 265 -19.34 -0.21 19.70
C ALA A 265 -19.83 -0.92 20.97
N ALA A 266 -20.16 -0.15 22.01
CA ALA A 266 -20.39 -0.66 23.35
C ALA A 266 -21.89 -0.74 23.75
N ASP A 267 -22.80 -0.44 22.82
CA ASP A 267 -24.25 -0.39 23.06
C ASP A 267 -24.62 0.50 24.25
N LEU A 268 -23.95 1.66 24.32
CA LEU A 268 -24.17 2.68 25.36
C LEU A 268 -25.09 3.79 24.84
N ASP A 269 -25.88 4.39 25.72
CA ASP A 269 -26.51 5.66 25.38
C ASP A 269 -25.48 6.81 25.28
N GLU A 270 -25.86 7.91 24.63
CA GLU A 270 -24.95 9.03 24.40
C GLU A 270 -24.42 9.66 25.70
N THR A 271 -25.22 9.66 26.77
CA THR A 271 -24.84 10.26 28.05
C THR A 271 -23.77 9.40 28.72
N ALA A 272 -24.00 8.10 28.81
CA ALA A 272 -23.05 7.13 29.34
C ALA A 272 -21.73 7.13 28.54
N ALA A 273 -21.81 7.21 27.21
CA ALA A 273 -20.62 7.28 26.35
C ALA A 273 -19.80 8.57 26.62
N ARG A 274 -20.46 9.72 26.77
CA ARG A 274 -19.78 11.00 27.08
C ARG A 274 -19.14 11.00 28.47
N GLU A 275 -19.82 10.43 29.46
CA GLU A 275 -19.27 10.27 30.81
C GLU A 275 -18.06 9.34 30.82
N LEU A 276 -18.13 8.21 30.12
CA LEU A 276 -17.03 7.26 30.02
C LEU A 276 -15.81 7.86 29.31
N LEU A 277 -16.02 8.58 28.21
CA LEU A 277 -14.94 9.31 27.54
C LEU A 277 -14.32 10.37 28.45
N THR A 278 -15.13 11.09 29.22
CA THR A 278 -14.61 12.07 30.19
C THR A 278 -13.74 11.42 31.26
N ARG A 279 -14.16 10.25 31.77
CA ARG A 279 -13.37 9.45 32.73
C ARG A 279 -12.06 8.89 32.14
N CYS A 280 -11.96 8.82 30.82
CA CYS A 280 -10.79 8.33 30.09
C CYS A 280 -10.02 9.46 29.39
N ASP A 281 -10.16 10.71 29.87
CA ASP A 281 -9.50 11.91 29.31
C ASP A 281 -9.73 12.13 27.80
N GLY A 282 -10.86 11.64 27.29
CA GLY A 282 -11.23 11.70 25.88
C GLY A 282 -10.57 10.62 25.01
N ASP A 283 -9.79 9.69 25.58
CA ASP A 283 -9.16 8.60 24.84
C ASP A 283 -10.14 7.46 24.54
N LEU A 284 -10.45 7.29 23.26
CA LEU A 284 -11.42 6.30 22.79
C LEU A 284 -10.97 4.86 23.04
N LYS A 285 -9.67 4.57 22.88
CA LYS A 285 -9.15 3.22 23.08
C LYS A 285 -9.31 2.78 24.53
N THR A 286 -8.95 3.65 25.46
CA THR A 286 -9.09 3.44 26.90
C THR A 286 -10.56 3.26 27.25
N ALA A 287 -11.45 4.12 26.74
CA ALA A 287 -12.90 3.96 26.95
C ALA A 287 -13.44 2.61 26.45
N LEU A 288 -13.00 2.15 25.27
CA LEU A 288 -13.37 0.81 24.77
C LEU A 288 -12.86 -0.30 25.68
N VAL A 289 -11.60 -0.26 26.14
CA VAL A 289 -11.08 -1.29 27.05
C VAL A 289 -11.84 -1.28 28.37
N VAL A 290 -12.11 -0.11 28.96
CA VAL A 290 -12.92 0.01 30.18
C VAL A 290 -14.33 -0.58 29.98
N SER A 291 -14.97 -0.28 28.84
CA SER A 291 -16.32 -0.73 28.56
C SER A 291 -16.45 -2.25 28.39
N PHE A 292 -15.42 -2.90 27.82
CA PHE A 292 -15.47 -4.32 27.48
C PHE A 292 -14.77 -5.24 28.49
N ALA A 293 -13.88 -4.69 29.32
CA ALA A 293 -13.14 -5.46 30.31
C ALA A 293 -13.46 -5.09 31.76
N GLU A 294 -14.33 -4.09 31.98
CA GLU A 294 -14.76 -3.63 33.32
C GLU A 294 -13.60 -3.23 34.25
N VAL A 295 -12.49 -2.75 33.68
CA VAL A 295 -11.30 -2.28 34.41
C VAL A 295 -11.31 -0.78 34.64
N SER A 296 -10.43 -0.27 35.52
CA SER A 296 -10.26 1.17 35.69
C SER A 296 -9.56 1.79 34.46
N PRO A 297 -9.74 3.11 34.19
CA PRO A 297 -9.04 3.79 33.10
C PRO A 297 -7.51 3.66 33.17
N ALA A 298 -6.93 3.69 34.38
CA ALA A 298 -5.50 3.50 34.58
C ALA A 298 -5.04 2.10 34.13
N VAL A 299 -5.76 1.05 34.56
CA VAL A 299 -5.47 -0.32 34.15
C VAL A 299 -5.65 -0.51 32.64
N ALA A 300 -6.70 0.09 32.05
CA ALA A 300 -6.91 0.07 30.61
C ALA A 300 -5.75 0.73 29.84
N ALA A 301 -5.26 1.89 30.30
CA ALA A 301 -4.13 2.58 29.70
C ALA A 301 -2.83 1.75 29.80
N ASP A 302 -2.58 1.13 30.96
CA ASP A 302 -1.41 0.26 31.15
C ASP A 302 -1.46 -0.97 30.24
N LEU A 303 -2.63 -1.61 30.10
CA LEU A 303 -2.83 -2.73 29.19
C LEU A 303 -2.64 -2.31 27.73
N LEU A 304 -3.15 -1.15 27.33
CA LEU A 304 -2.92 -0.61 26.00
C LEU A 304 -1.42 -0.38 25.76
N ALA A 305 -0.70 0.21 26.71
CA ALA A 305 0.74 0.42 26.60
C ALA A 305 1.51 -0.91 26.47
N ALA A 306 1.16 -1.91 27.29
CA ALA A 306 1.76 -3.24 27.26
C ALA A 306 1.47 -4.03 25.97
N HIS A 307 0.40 -3.68 25.26
CA HIS A 307 -0.05 -4.33 24.03
C HIS A 307 -0.05 -3.40 22.81
N GLU A 308 0.91 -2.46 22.77
CA GLU A 308 1.19 -1.61 21.61
C GLU A 308 -0.03 -0.83 21.09
N GLY A 309 -0.92 -0.44 22.00
CA GLY A 309 -2.15 0.30 21.70
C GLY A 309 -3.26 -0.54 21.04
N SER A 310 -3.14 -1.88 20.99
CA SER A 310 -4.17 -2.77 20.45
C SER A 310 -5.30 -2.97 21.46
N VAL A 311 -6.47 -2.40 21.16
CA VAL A 311 -7.69 -2.56 21.98
C VAL A 311 -8.08 -4.04 22.11
N LYS A 312 -7.97 -4.82 21.03
CA LYS A 312 -8.29 -6.26 21.04
C LYS A 312 -7.38 -7.03 22.01
N ALA A 313 -6.07 -6.77 21.97
CA ALA A 313 -5.12 -7.46 22.83
C ALA A 313 -5.27 -7.02 24.29
N ALA A 314 -5.48 -5.73 24.55
CA ALA A 314 -5.72 -5.20 25.88
C ALA A 314 -6.97 -5.81 26.55
N ILE A 315 -8.10 -5.91 25.82
CA ILE A 315 -9.31 -6.58 26.32
C ILE A 315 -9.04 -8.06 26.62
N ALA A 316 -8.39 -8.78 25.70
CA ALA A 316 -8.09 -10.20 25.89
C ALA A 316 -7.19 -10.45 27.12
N ALA A 317 -6.20 -9.58 27.34
CA ALA A 317 -5.32 -9.66 28.50
C ALA A 317 -6.07 -9.40 29.82
N ALA A 318 -6.95 -8.39 29.86
CA ALA A 318 -7.77 -8.10 31.02
C ALA A 318 -8.69 -9.27 31.41
N VAL A 319 -9.38 -9.86 30.43
CA VAL A 319 -10.28 -11.00 30.66
C VAL A 319 -9.50 -12.22 31.17
N SER A 320 -8.31 -12.46 30.62
CA SER A 320 -7.46 -13.58 31.06
C SER A 320 -6.97 -13.41 32.50
N ALA A 321 -6.66 -12.17 32.91
CA ALA A 321 -6.26 -11.86 34.29
C ALA A 321 -7.44 -11.99 35.29
N GLY A 322 -8.65 -11.59 34.89
CA GLY A 322 -9.86 -11.73 35.70
C GLY A 322 -10.29 -13.19 35.91
N GLY A 323 -10.10 -14.05 34.90
CA GLY A 323 -10.36 -15.49 35.00
C GLY A 323 -9.32 -16.26 35.84
N ALA A 324 -8.09 -15.77 35.95
CA ALA A 324 -7.07 -16.37 36.81
C ALA A 324 -7.31 -16.07 38.30
N ALA A 325 -7.85 -14.90 38.63
CA ALA A 325 -8.19 -14.51 40.00
C ALA A 325 -9.41 -15.27 40.56
N SER A 326 -10.36 -15.69 39.72
CA SER A 326 -11.54 -16.44 40.15
C SER A 326 -11.28 -17.93 40.40
N ILE A 327 -10.21 -18.50 39.84
CA ILE A 327 -9.82 -19.91 40.04
C ILE A 327 -9.03 -20.09 41.35
N SER A 328 -8.32 -19.07 41.85
CA SER A 328 -7.57 -19.15 43.11
C SER A 328 -8.43 -19.11 44.38
N ASP A 329 -9.69 -18.67 44.29
CA ASP A 329 -10.59 -18.59 45.45
C ASP A 329 -11.38 -19.89 45.70
N ASP A 330 -11.41 -20.83 44.76
CA ASP A 330 -12.22 -22.05 44.85
C ASP A 330 -11.48 -23.26 45.48
N GLU A 331 -10.15 -23.18 45.68
CA GLU A 331 -9.38 -24.26 46.34
C GLU A 331 -9.30 -24.15 47.87
N SER A 332 -9.93 -23.15 48.51
CA SER A 332 -9.83 -22.94 49.96
C SER A 332 -11.00 -23.48 50.81
N SER A 333 -12.02 -24.11 50.20
CA SER A 333 -13.21 -24.59 50.93
C SER A 333 -13.43 -26.11 50.90
N GLY A 334 -12.34 -26.89 50.89
CA GLY A 334 -12.37 -28.35 50.82
C GLY A 334 -11.68 -29.07 51.98
N GLY A 335 -12.26 -29.02 53.19
CA GLY A 335 -12.13 -30.12 54.15
C GLY A 335 -11.63 -29.79 55.55
N THR A 336 -12.58 -29.63 56.47
CA THR A 336 -12.53 -30.30 57.79
C THR A 336 -13.94 -30.46 58.35
N HIS A 337 -14.22 -31.71 58.71
CA HIS A 337 -15.38 -32.29 59.44
C HIS A 337 -16.62 -32.69 58.65
#